data_AF-A0A6V8HHX8-F1
#
_entry.id   AF-A0A6V8HHX8-F1
#
_cell.length_a   1.000
_cell.length_b   1.000
_cell.length_c   1.000
_cell.angle_alpha   90.00
_cell.angle_beta   90.00
_cell.angle_gamma   90.00
#
_symmetry.space_group_name_H-M   'P 1'
#
loop_
_entity.id
_entity.type
_entity.pdbx_description
1 polymer ?
#
loop_
_entity_poly.entity_id
_entity_poly.type
_entity_poly.pdbx_seq_one_letter_code
_entity_poly.pdbx_strand_id
1 'polypeptide(L)'
;MRITQEPSSAKWPPSLESLQLSGTIETPMETFHWPENMTQLCLKNCQNLSLENMTNLLSNPQLDAKLKRLTISTYNRGLQPECIHLIPAFLPGLLFLSIPGDLVQDTFFSMLEYQRTSLALEVLEFGHTHTGERLHFHMQSLIDLLDSRLPYLRAVGFHTMYGEYPDLDDALLERAEELGEEQMQVSDETGEFDVGTYYFD
;
A
#
# COMPACT_ATOMS: atom_id res chain seq x y z
N MET A 1 0.59 18.68 -11.17
CA MET A 1 -0.74 19.13 -11.64
C MET A 1 -1.44 19.77 -10.46
N ARG A 2 -1.84 21.04 -10.52
CA ARG A 2 -2.65 21.67 -9.46
C ARG A 2 -4.09 21.18 -9.66
N ILE A 3 -4.60 20.34 -8.77
CA ILE A 3 -6.03 19.99 -8.76
C ILE A 3 -6.74 21.15 -8.08
N THR A 4 -7.16 22.13 -8.87
CA THR A 4 -7.95 23.29 -8.40
C THR A 4 -9.32 23.32 -9.07
N GLN A 5 -9.91 22.16 -9.39
CA GLN A 5 -11.23 22.12 -10.01
C GLN A 5 -12.31 21.70 -9.02
N GLU A 6 -13.33 22.56 -8.95
CA GLU A 6 -14.64 22.29 -8.39
C GLU A 6 -15.15 20.90 -8.81
N PRO A 7 -15.87 20.15 -7.95
CA PRO A 7 -16.09 18.72 -8.12
C PRO A 7 -16.98 18.29 -9.30
N SER A 8 -17.41 19.17 -10.21
CA SER A 8 -18.56 18.87 -11.09
C SER A 8 -18.28 18.77 -12.59
N SER A 9 -17.03 18.83 -13.09
CA SER A 9 -16.82 18.64 -14.55
C SER A 9 -15.45 18.16 -15.04
N ALA A 10 -14.57 17.66 -14.17
CA ALA A 10 -13.33 17.06 -14.64
C ALA A 10 -13.63 15.75 -15.38
N LYS A 11 -13.79 15.81 -16.71
CA LYS A 11 -13.93 14.63 -17.56
C LYS A 11 -12.58 13.94 -17.62
N TRP A 12 -12.39 12.94 -16.75
CA TRP A 12 -11.25 12.06 -16.84
C TRP A 12 -11.23 11.34 -18.19
N PRO A 13 -10.03 11.02 -18.72
CA PRO A 13 -9.93 10.12 -19.86
C PRO A 13 -10.59 8.78 -19.52
N PRO A 14 -11.41 8.20 -20.41
CA PRO A 14 -12.16 6.98 -20.11
C PRO A 14 -11.28 5.75 -19.91
N SER A 15 -10.03 5.77 -20.38
CA SER A 15 -9.05 4.70 -20.21
C SER A 15 -8.00 5.02 -19.15
N LEU A 16 -8.26 5.97 -18.24
CA LEU A 16 -7.31 6.34 -17.19
C LEU A 16 -7.35 5.30 -16.06
N GLU A 17 -6.32 4.47 -16.01
CA GLU A 17 -6.17 3.40 -15.00
C GLU A 17 -5.25 3.80 -13.85
N SER A 18 -4.26 4.67 -14.11
CA SER A 18 -3.26 5.09 -13.15
C SER A 18 -3.23 6.61 -12.98
N LEU A 19 -3.23 7.06 -11.72
CA LEU A 19 -3.20 8.47 -11.37
C LEU A 19 -2.10 8.76 -10.35
N GLN A 20 -1.29 9.79 -10.64
CA GLN A 20 -0.30 10.31 -9.70
C GLN A 20 -0.73 11.69 -9.17
N LEU A 21 -0.85 11.80 -7.84
CA LEU A 21 -1.09 13.06 -7.15
C LEU A 21 0.21 13.65 -6.59
N SER A 22 0.33 14.97 -6.68
CA SER A 22 1.52 15.72 -6.22
C SER A 22 1.15 17.16 -5.84
N GLY A 23 1.97 17.78 -4.98
CA GLY A 23 1.73 19.14 -4.50
C GLY A 23 0.75 19.20 -3.31
N THR A 24 0.13 20.35 -3.12
CA THR A 24 -0.84 20.54 -2.03
C THR A 24 -2.20 19.99 -2.41
N ILE A 25 -2.78 19.14 -1.57
CA ILE A 25 -4.14 18.62 -1.69
C ILE A 25 -5.05 19.57 -0.91
N GLU A 26 -5.78 20.43 -1.62
CA GLU A 26 -6.68 21.44 -1.02
C GLU A 26 -8.17 21.08 -1.21
N THR A 27 -8.46 20.11 -2.08
CA THR A 27 -9.82 19.67 -2.39
C THR A 27 -10.26 18.58 -1.40
N PRO A 28 -11.53 18.57 -0.94
CA PRO A 28 -12.05 17.50 -0.09
C PRO A 28 -12.03 16.16 -0.84
N MET A 29 -11.05 15.31 -0.51
CA MET A 29 -10.85 14.02 -1.20
C MET A 29 -11.95 13.00 -0.90
N GLU A 30 -12.70 13.18 0.19
CA GLU A 30 -13.81 12.30 0.60
C GLU A 30 -14.96 12.29 -0.42
N THR A 31 -15.17 13.40 -1.12
CA THR A 31 -16.22 13.58 -2.13
C THR A 31 -15.65 13.77 -3.54
N PHE A 32 -14.34 13.61 -3.70
CA PHE A 32 -13.68 13.73 -4.98
C PHE A 32 -14.12 12.62 -5.94
N HIS A 33 -14.47 12.99 -7.17
CA HIS A 33 -14.85 12.05 -8.21
C HIS A 33 -13.59 11.50 -8.90
N TRP A 34 -13.20 10.29 -8.51
CA TRP A 34 -12.08 9.56 -9.10
C TRP A 34 -12.42 9.05 -10.52
N PRO A 35 -11.41 8.85 -11.38
CA PRO A 35 -11.64 8.29 -12.71
C PRO A 35 -12.30 6.91 -12.63
N GLU A 36 -13.25 6.63 -13.52
CA GLU A 36 -14.11 5.44 -13.43
C GLU A 36 -13.33 4.11 -13.50
N ASN A 37 -12.26 4.06 -14.28
CA ASN A 37 -11.44 2.86 -14.51
C ASN A 37 -10.11 2.90 -13.74
N MET A 38 -9.94 3.83 -12.80
CA MET A 38 -8.71 3.92 -12.03
C MET A 38 -8.59 2.77 -11.04
N THR A 39 -7.48 2.03 -11.15
CA THR A 39 -7.10 0.96 -10.21
C THR A 39 -5.80 1.27 -9.49
N GLN A 40 -5.03 2.28 -9.94
CA GLN A 40 -3.73 2.61 -9.38
C GLN A 40 -3.63 4.07 -8.96
N LEU A 41 -3.15 4.29 -7.73
CA LEU A 41 -2.94 5.61 -7.15
C LEU A 41 -1.52 5.74 -6.62
N CYS A 42 -0.81 6.77 -7.06
CA CYS A 42 0.51 7.13 -6.56
C CYS A 42 0.46 8.51 -5.90
N LEU A 43 0.83 8.59 -4.63
CA LEU A 43 0.99 9.84 -3.89
C LEU A 43 2.47 10.21 -3.85
N LYS A 44 2.86 11.27 -4.55
CA LYS A 44 4.27 11.64 -4.74
C LYS A 44 4.50 13.14 -4.60
N ASN A 45 5.41 13.53 -3.71
CA ASN A 45 5.74 14.93 -3.43
C ASN A 45 4.51 15.76 -3.01
N CYS A 46 3.59 15.15 -2.27
CA CYS A 46 2.47 15.83 -1.63
C CYS A 46 2.97 16.71 -0.47
N GLN A 47 2.49 17.94 -0.38
CA GLN A 47 3.04 18.93 0.58
C GLN A 47 2.34 18.94 1.94
N ASN A 48 1.19 18.27 2.06
CA ASN A 48 0.32 18.30 3.22
C ASN A 48 -0.38 16.96 3.45
N LEU A 49 0.33 15.83 3.32
CA LEU A 49 -0.23 14.49 3.49
C LEU A 49 -0.31 14.08 4.98
N SER A 50 -0.97 14.92 5.79
CA SER A 50 -1.23 14.68 7.21
C SER A 50 -2.22 13.54 7.43
N LEU A 51 -2.33 13.06 8.68
CA LEU A 51 -3.31 12.05 9.07
C LEU A 51 -4.75 12.41 8.66
N GLU A 52 -5.14 13.68 8.85
CA GLU A 52 -6.46 14.19 8.47
C GLU A 52 -6.67 14.08 6.95
N ASN A 53 -5.69 14.52 6.15
CA ASN A 53 -5.79 14.47 4.70
C ASN A 53 -5.75 13.03 4.15
N MET A 54 -4.96 12.16 4.78
CA MET A 54 -4.96 10.72 4.48
C MET A 54 -6.30 10.07 4.81
N THR A 55 -6.89 10.40 5.97
CA THR A 55 -8.22 9.91 6.34
C THR A 55 -9.27 10.37 5.33
N ASN A 56 -9.28 11.65 4.96
CA ASN A 56 -10.21 12.19 3.97
C ASN A 56 -10.02 11.56 2.58
N LEU A 57 -8.79 11.21 2.21
CA LEU A 57 -8.52 10.54 0.93
C LEU A 57 -9.01 9.09 0.96
N LEU A 58 -8.60 8.32 1.96
CA LEU A 58 -8.87 6.89 2.04
C LEU A 58 -10.34 6.56 2.36
N SER A 59 -11.07 7.48 3.00
CA SER A 59 -12.50 7.31 3.30
C SER A 59 -13.41 7.37 2.05
N ASN A 60 -12.86 7.73 0.89
CA ASN A 60 -13.64 7.80 -0.34
C ASN A 60 -14.05 6.39 -0.81
N PRO A 61 -15.35 6.08 -0.90
CA PRO A 61 -15.82 4.73 -1.22
C PRO A 61 -15.49 4.28 -2.65
N GLN A 62 -15.16 5.21 -3.56
CA GLN A 62 -14.71 4.83 -4.90
C GLN A 62 -13.32 4.18 -4.88
N LEU A 63 -12.46 4.58 -3.93
CA LEU A 63 -11.14 3.99 -3.77
C LEU A 63 -11.25 2.58 -3.20
N ASP A 64 -11.99 2.38 -2.11
CA ASP A 64 -12.21 1.04 -1.52
C ASP A 64 -12.73 0.04 -2.55
N ALA A 65 -13.71 0.44 -3.35
CA ALA A 65 -14.34 -0.46 -4.32
C ALA A 65 -13.43 -0.88 -5.49
N LYS A 66 -12.43 -0.07 -5.87
CA LYS A 66 -11.74 -0.21 -7.16
C LYS A 66 -10.22 -0.23 -7.07
N LEU A 67 -9.63 0.45 -6.08
CA LEU A 67 -8.19 0.61 -6.00
C LEU A 67 -7.52 -0.73 -5.72
N LYS A 68 -6.58 -1.10 -6.59
CA LYS A 68 -5.79 -2.33 -6.50
C LYS A 68 -4.35 -2.05 -6.09
N ARG A 69 -3.82 -0.88 -6.46
CA ARG A 69 -2.43 -0.51 -6.20
C ARG A 69 -2.35 0.88 -5.57
N LEU A 70 -1.68 0.96 -4.42
CA LEU A 70 -1.38 2.22 -3.75
C LEU A 70 0.12 2.34 -3.53
N THR A 71 0.70 3.42 -4.02
CA THR A 71 2.09 3.79 -3.75
C THR A 71 2.12 5.13 -3.02
N ILE A 72 2.78 5.17 -1.86
CA ILE A 72 3.05 6.38 -1.10
C ILE A 72 4.56 6.62 -1.11
N SER A 73 4.99 7.61 -1.89
CA SER A 73 6.42 7.94 -1.97
C SER A 73 6.95 8.56 -0.67
N THR A 74 8.23 8.33 -0.43
CA THR A 74 9.00 8.82 0.71
C THR A 74 9.00 10.34 0.88
N TYR A 75 8.92 11.13 -0.19
CA TYR A 75 9.08 12.59 -0.12
C TYR A 75 7.77 13.37 0.14
N ASN A 76 6.71 12.70 0.55
CA ASN A 76 5.45 13.35 0.93
C ASN A 76 5.60 13.99 2.33
N ARG A 77 5.24 15.26 2.48
CA ARG A 77 5.33 15.97 3.77
C ARG A 77 4.12 15.71 4.64
N GLY A 78 4.34 15.61 5.95
CA GLY A 78 3.28 15.46 6.93
C GLY A 78 2.85 14.01 7.17
N LEU A 79 3.50 13.04 6.52
CA LEU A 79 3.30 11.63 6.81
C LEU A 79 3.73 11.31 8.25
N GLN A 80 2.92 10.47 8.89
CA GLN A 80 3.19 9.90 10.20
C GLN A 80 2.87 8.39 10.13
N PRO A 81 3.41 7.55 11.02
CA PRO A 81 3.11 6.12 11.06
C PRO A 81 1.59 5.82 11.08
N GLU A 82 0.82 6.64 11.77
CA GLU A 82 -0.64 6.53 11.85
C GLU A 82 -1.31 6.61 10.47
N CYS A 83 -0.72 7.35 9.52
CA CYS A 83 -1.25 7.41 8.15
C CYS A 83 -1.20 6.05 7.47
N ILE A 84 -0.16 5.26 7.73
CA ILE A 84 0.03 3.93 7.17
C ILE A 84 -0.94 2.94 7.82
N HIS A 85 -1.16 3.07 9.12
CA HIS A 85 -2.11 2.23 9.87
C HIS A 85 -3.55 2.32 9.38
N LEU A 86 -3.93 3.42 8.71
CA LEU A 86 -5.27 3.59 8.14
C LEU A 86 -5.50 2.72 6.90
N ILE A 87 -4.46 2.45 6.12
CA ILE A 87 -4.58 1.86 4.78
C ILE A 87 -5.33 0.52 4.82
N PRO A 88 -4.96 -0.45 5.68
CA PRO A 88 -5.66 -1.74 5.73
C PRO A 88 -7.11 -1.63 6.18
N ALA A 89 -7.46 -0.60 6.96
CA ALA A 89 -8.81 -0.41 7.47
C ALA A 89 -9.76 0.16 6.41
N PHE A 90 -9.25 1.03 5.53
CA PHE A 90 -10.04 1.66 4.48
C PHE A 90 -9.97 0.96 3.13
N LEU A 91 -8.90 0.21 2.85
CA LEU A 91 -8.64 -0.43 1.57
C LEU A 91 -8.32 -1.93 1.74
N PRO A 92 -9.22 -2.74 2.33
CA PRO A 92 -8.96 -4.17 2.54
C PRO A 92 -8.81 -4.96 1.24
N GLY A 93 -9.37 -4.46 0.12
CA GLY A 93 -9.30 -5.07 -1.21
C GLY A 93 -8.07 -4.69 -2.04
N LEU A 94 -7.09 -4.01 -1.43
CA LEU A 94 -5.85 -3.61 -2.08
C LEU A 94 -4.95 -4.83 -2.30
N LEU A 95 -4.37 -4.95 -3.50
CA LEU A 95 -3.50 -6.06 -3.90
C LEU A 95 -2.02 -5.70 -3.76
N PHE A 96 -1.67 -4.45 -4.01
CA PHE A 96 -0.30 -3.95 -3.92
C PHE A 96 -0.22 -2.69 -3.05
N LEU A 97 0.69 -2.70 -2.10
CA LEU A 97 0.97 -1.55 -1.23
C LEU A 97 2.47 -1.26 -1.21
N SER A 98 2.84 -0.03 -1.56
CA SER A 98 4.22 0.46 -1.46
C SER A 98 4.27 1.72 -0.62
N ILE A 99 5.07 1.70 0.45
CA ILE A 99 5.07 2.72 1.52
C ILE A 99 6.49 2.96 2.04
N PRO A 100 6.79 4.12 2.67
CA PRO A 100 8.09 4.36 3.28
C PRO A 100 8.30 3.38 4.44
N GLY A 101 9.39 2.62 4.41
CA GLY A 101 9.60 1.49 5.33
C GLY A 101 9.71 1.90 6.80
N ASP A 102 10.33 3.06 7.07
CA ASP A 102 10.52 3.63 8.40
C ASP A 102 9.22 4.13 9.06
N LEU A 103 8.14 4.30 8.28
CA LEU A 103 6.82 4.63 8.82
C LEU A 103 6.03 3.39 9.26
N VAL A 104 6.56 2.19 9.01
CA VAL A 104 5.93 0.93 9.44
C VAL A 104 6.48 0.55 10.81
N GLN A 105 5.57 0.34 11.75
CA GLN A 105 5.87 -0.03 13.14
C GLN A 105 5.20 -1.35 13.49
N ASP A 106 5.65 -2.02 14.57
CA ASP A 106 4.99 -3.25 15.06
C ASP A 106 3.48 -3.05 15.31
N THR A 107 3.07 -1.84 15.68
CA THR A 107 1.67 -1.45 15.86
C THR A 107 0.82 -1.60 14.59
N PHE A 108 1.41 -1.43 13.40
CA PHE A 108 0.74 -1.72 12.12
C PHE A 108 0.29 -3.18 12.07
N PHE A 109 1.20 -4.12 12.36
CA PHE A 109 0.93 -5.55 12.33
C PHE A 109 -0.02 -5.97 13.45
N SER A 110 0.17 -5.47 14.67
CA SER A 110 -0.77 -5.72 15.77
C SER A 110 -2.19 -5.24 15.44
N MET A 111 -2.34 -4.12 14.73
CA MET A 111 -3.67 -3.65 14.30
C MET A 111 -4.33 -4.59 13.30
N LEU A 112 -3.56 -5.22 12.41
CA LEU A 112 -4.09 -6.24 11.48
C LEU A 112 -4.65 -7.45 12.21
N GLU A 113 -4.00 -7.91 13.30
CA GLU A 113 -4.49 -9.04 14.09
C GLU A 113 -5.91 -8.82 14.62
N TYR A 114 -6.24 -7.58 15.00
CA TYR A 114 -7.56 -7.22 15.51
C TYR A 114 -8.59 -6.92 14.41
N GLN A 115 -8.19 -6.83 13.14
CA GLN A 115 -9.13 -6.66 12.03
C GLN A 115 -9.96 -7.93 11.82
N ARG A 116 -11.22 -7.73 11.42
CA ARG A 116 -12.18 -8.83 11.18
C ARG A 116 -12.01 -9.48 9.82
N THR A 117 -11.42 -8.77 8.87
CA THR A 117 -11.27 -9.17 7.48
C THR A 117 -9.81 -9.43 7.19
N SER A 118 -9.52 -10.51 6.47
CA SER A 118 -8.23 -10.70 5.84
C SER A 118 -8.05 -9.66 4.72
N LEU A 119 -6.80 -9.26 4.48
CA LEU A 119 -6.49 -8.38 3.37
C LEU A 119 -6.36 -9.19 2.08
N ALA A 120 -6.71 -8.58 0.96
CA ALA A 120 -6.41 -9.09 -0.38
C ALA A 120 -4.94 -8.84 -0.78
N LEU A 121 -4.13 -8.32 0.14
CA LEU A 121 -2.77 -7.86 -0.16
C LEU A 121 -1.89 -9.03 -0.61
N GLU A 122 -1.30 -8.84 -1.78
CA GLU A 122 -0.49 -9.82 -2.49
C GLU A 122 0.99 -9.42 -2.51
N VAL A 123 1.26 -8.11 -2.55
CA VAL A 123 2.61 -7.53 -2.60
C VAL A 123 2.70 -6.35 -1.63
N LEU A 124 3.73 -6.36 -0.79
CA LEU A 124 4.04 -5.28 0.14
C LEU A 124 5.46 -4.77 -0.09
N GLU A 125 5.63 -3.49 -0.33
CA GLU A 125 6.94 -2.85 -0.51
C GLU A 125 7.24 -1.85 0.61
N PHE A 126 8.43 -1.96 1.17
CA PHE A 126 9.04 -1.01 2.08
C PHE A 126 10.07 -0.16 1.32
N GLY A 127 9.62 0.97 0.79
CA GLY A 127 10.43 1.95 0.08
C GLY A 127 11.36 2.75 0.99
N HIS A 128 12.12 3.67 0.40
CA HIS A 128 13.13 4.48 1.10
C HIS A 128 12.57 5.25 2.33
N THR A 129 13.46 5.62 3.26
CA THR A 129 13.11 6.22 4.56
C THR A 129 12.60 7.65 4.47
N HIS A 130 11.46 7.94 5.10
CA HIS A 130 10.83 9.26 5.19
C HIS A 130 11.54 10.18 6.18
N THR A 131 11.91 9.67 7.36
CA THR A 131 12.49 10.42 8.48
C THR A 131 14.02 10.28 8.54
N GLY A 132 14.61 9.35 7.80
CA GLY A 132 16.02 8.97 7.91
C GLY A 132 16.27 7.81 8.87
N GLU A 133 15.21 7.23 9.44
CA GLU A 133 15.29 6.12 10.39
C GLU A 133 15.27 4.74 9.69
N ARG A 134 15.47 3.69 10.50
CA ARG A 134 15.46 2.28 10.07
C ARG A 134 14.02 1.73 10.14
N LEU A 135 13.84 0.47 9.77
CA LEU A 135 12.58 -0.23 10.05
C LEU A 135 12.34 -0.27 11.57
N HIS A 136 11.10 -0.02 11.99
CA HIS A 136 10.68 0.04 13.39
C HIS A 136 9.79 -1.15 13.80
N PHE A 137 9.98 -2.29 13.15
CA PHE A 137 9.23 -3.50 13.42
C PHE A 137 10.10 -4.75 13.32
N HIS A 138 9.62 -5.83 13.92
CA HIS A 138 10.27 -7.13 13.86
C HIS A 138 9.74 -7.92 12.66
N MET A 139 10.61 -8.51 11.84
CA MET A 139 10.17 -9.32 10.69
C MET A 139 9.23 -10.46 11.10
N GLN A 140 9.42 -11.02 12.30
CA GLN A 140 8.54 -12.05 12.82
C GLN A 140 7.07 -11.60 12.89
N SER A 141 6.81 -10.33 13.18
CA SER A 141 5.45 -9.78 13.21
C SER A 141 4.77 -9.78 11.84
N LEU A 142 5.53 -9.70 10.75
CA LEU A 142 5.01 -9.89 9.40
C LEU A 142 4.79 -11.38 9.10
N ILE A 143 5.77 -12.23 9.44
CA ILE A 143 5.72 -13.68 9.23
C ILE A 143 4.50 -14.30 9.94
N ASP A 144 4.24 -13.92 11.19
CA ASP A 144 3.11 -14.42 12.00
C ASP A 144 1.74 -14.11 11.38
N LEU A 145 1.66 -13.11 10.52
CA LEU A 145 0.42 -12.71 9.85
C LEU A 145 0.16 -13.42 8.54
N LEU A 146 1.16 -14.09 7.96
CA LEU A 146 1.03 -14.77 6.68
C LEU A 146 -0.18 -15.71 6.73
N ASP A 147 -0.24 -16.62 7.68
CA ASP A 147 -1.31 -17.63 7.77
C ASP A 147 -2.66 -17.13 8.26
N SER A 148 -2.78 -15.85 8.61
CA SER A 148 -3.99 -15.32 9.24
C SER A 148 -4.58 -14.11 8.53
N ARG A 149 -3.85 -12.99 8.50
CA ARG A 149 -4.36 -11.69 8.02
C ARG A 149 -3.84 -11.30 6.64
N LEU A 150 -2.75 -11.92 6.22
CA LEU A 150 -2.11 -11.73 4.92
C LEU A 150 -2.08 -13.03 4.13
N PRO A 151 -3.24 -13.70 3.91
CA PRO A 151 -3.27 -15.04 3.33
C PRO A 151 -2.77 -15.10 1.89
N TYR A 152 -2.79 -13.97 1.17
CA TYR A 152 -2.40 -13.86 -0.23
C TYR A 152 -1.04 -13.19 -0.43
N LEU A 153 -0.41 -12.70 0.64
CA LEU A 153 0.88 -12.03 0.55
C LEU A 153 1.93 -13.06 0.13
N ARG A 154 2.52 -12.82 -1.04
CA ARG A 154 3.51 -13.72 -1.64
C ARG A 154 4.85 -13.04 -1.90
N ALA A 155 4.85 -11.72 -2.04
CA ALA A 155 6.04 -10.97 -2.39
C ALA A 155 6.23 -9.77 -1.48
N VAL A 156 7.45 -9.59 -0.98
CA VAL A 156 7.81 -8.46 -0.14
C VAL A 156 9.04 -7.77 -0.70
N GLY A 157 8.87 -6.51 -1.11
CA GLY A 157 9.95 -5.69 -1.64
C GLY A 157 10.60 -4.84 -0.56
N PHE A 158 11.91 -4.72 -0.59
CA PHE A 158 12.65 -3.81 0.28
C PHE A 158 13.53 -2.86 -0.53
N HIS A 159 13.56 -1.60 -0.12
CA HIS A 159 14.61 -0.71 -0.59
C HIS A 159 15.98 -1.25 -0.13
N THR A 160 16.98 -1.29 -1.01
CA THR A 160 18.30 -1.93 -0.79
C THR A 160 19.00 -1.49 0.51
N MET A 161 18.73 -0.27 0.98
CA MET A 161 19.24 0.26 2.25
C MET A 161 18.94 -0.59 3.49
N TYR A 162 17.85 -1.37 3.48
CA TYR A 162 17.40 -2.13 4.65
C TYR A 162 18.14 -3.47 4.77
N GLY A 163 18.87 -3.89 3.74
CA GLY A 163 19.53 -5.18 3.69
C GLY A 163 18.56 -6.31 3.37
N GLU A 164 19.07 -7.54 3.48
CA GLU A 164 18.36 -8.76 3.08
C GLU A 164 17.66 -9.44 4.28
N TYR A 165 16.55 -10.12 3.99
CA TYR A 165 15.70 -10.80 4.97
C TYR A 165 15.44 -12.26 4.57
N PRO A 166 16.44 -13.15 4.64
CA PRO A 166 16.31 -14.54 4.19
C PRO A 166 15.23 -15.32 4.95
N ASP A 167 15.06 -15.08 6.26
CA ASP A 167 14.03 -15.78 7.05
C ASP A 167 12.61 -15.50 6.53
N LEU A 168 12.35 -14.30 6.00
CA LEU A 168 11.07 -13.95 5.38
C LEU A 168 10.95 -14.55 3.98
N ASP A 169 12.05 -14.59 3.22
CA ASP A 169 12.11 -15.21 1.90
C ASP A 169 11.74 -16.70 1.98
N ASP A 170 12.42 -17.43 2.88
CA ASP A 170 12.18 -18.83 3.16
C ASP A 170 10.70 -19.06 3.57
N ALA A 171 10.15 -18.21 4.45
CA ALA A 171 8.76 -18.32 4.89
C ALA A 171 7.75 -18.11 3.75
N LEU A 172 8.00 -17.18 2.82
CA LEU A 172 7.13 -16.95 1.67
C LEU A 172 7.20 -18.12 0.67
N LEU A 173 8.40 -18.67 0.43
CA LEU A 173 8.62 -19.79 -0.47
C LEU A 173 8.02 -21.08 0.07
N GLU A 174 8.31 -21.44 1.33
CA GLU A 174 7.74 -22.62 2.01
C GLU A 174 6.22 -22.59 1.94
N ARG A 175 5.63 -21.43 2.25
CA ARG A 175 4.19 -21.24 2.16
C ARG A 175 3.64 -21.44 0.76
N ALA A 176 4.31 -20.92 -0.27
CA ALA A 176 3.88 -21.08 -1.65
C ALA A 176 3.90 -22.56 -2.08
N GLU A 177 4.91 -23.31 -1.65
CA GLU A 177 5.00 -24.75 -1.86
C GLU A 177 3.84 -25.50 -1.18
N GLU A 178 3.47 -25.12 0.04
CA GLU A 178 2.37 -25.73 0.79
C GLU A 178 0.98 -25.48 0.17
N LEU A 179 0.73 -24.24 -0.28
CA LEU A 179 -0.54 -23.86 -0.90
C LEU A 179 -0.71 -24.45 -2.31
N GLY A 180 0.41 -24.59 -3.03
CA GLY A 180 0.45 -25.02 -4.43
C GLY A 180 -0.12 -23.97 -5.41
N GLU A 181 0.09 -24.22 -6.70
CA GLU A 181 -0.29 -23.29 -7.78
C GLU A 181 -1.80 -22.98 -7.85
N GLU A 182 -2.66 -23.90 -7.40
CA GLU A 182 -4.11 -23.74 -7.49
C GLU A 182 -4.70 -22.76 -6.45
N GLN A 183 -4.05 -22.63 -5.29
CA GLN A 183 -4.52 -21.76 -4.20
C GLN A 183 -3.82 -20.41 -4.20
N MET A 184 -2.59 -20.34 -4.69
CA MET A 184 -1.83 -19.10 -4.82
C MET A 184 -2.18 -18.37 -6.13
N GLN A 185 -3.46 -17.99 -6.26
CA GLN A 185 -3.90 -17.21 -7.43
C GLN A 185 -3.18 -15.86 -7.46
N VAL A 186 -2.39 -15.67 -8.52
CA VAL A 186 -1.71 -14.40 -8.81
C VAL A 186 -2.68 -13.53 -9.59
N SER A 187 -2.96 -12.33 -9.09
CA SER A 187 -3.77 -11.36 -9.84
C SER A 187 -3.00 -10.82 -11.05
N ASP A 188 -3.70 -10.55 -12.15
CA ASP A 188 -3.17 -9.79 -13.29
C ASP A 188 -2.61 -8.42 -12.83
N GLU A 189 -3.31 -7.83 -11.84
CA GLU A 189 -2.75 -7.10 -10.70
C GLU A 189 -1.24 -6.93 -10.71
N THR A 190 -0.60 -8.02 -10.33
CA THR A 190 0.66 -8.15 -9.59
C THR A 190 1.50 -9.30 -10.15
N GLY A 191 1.16 -9.76 -11.37
CA GLY A 191 1.80 -10.88 -12.05
C GLY A 191 3.25 -10.65 -12.42
N GLU A 192 3.76 -9.42 -12.31
CA GLU A 192 5.17 -9.11 -12.49
C GLU A 192 6.05 -9.45 -11.27
N PHE A 193 5.45 -9.81 -10.13
CA PHE A 193 6.18 -10.14 -8.89
C PHE A 193 6.21 -11.64 -8.64
N ASP A 194 7.43 -12.17 -8.65
CA ASP A 194 7.72 -13.54 -8.20
C ASP A 194 7.50 -13.68 -6.69
N VAL A 195 7.27 -14.91 -6.25
CA VAL A 195 7.17 -15.25 -4.82
C VAL A 195 8.52 -15.02 -4.14
N GLY A 196 8.50 -14.44 -2.95
CA GLY A 196 9.68 -14.23 -2.10
C GLY A 196 9.97 -12.75 -1.85
N THR A 197 11.22 -12.47 -1.50
CA THR A 197 11.72 -11.13 -1.26
C THR A 197 12.46 -10.60 -2.48
N TYR A 198 12.32 -9.29 -2.75
CA TYR A 198 13.08 -8.62 -3.79
C TYR A 198 13.57 -7.25 -3.31
N TYR A 199 14.58 -6.73 -4.00
CA TYR A 199 15.29 -5.53 -3.56
C TYR A 199 15.34 -4.49 -4.68
N PHE A 200 15.02 -3.24 -4.35
CA PHE A 200 14.92 -2.14 -5.30
C PHE A 200 15.55 -0.84 -4.77
N ASP A 201 15.81 0.11 -5.66
CA ASP A 201 16.34 1.45 -5.35
C ASP A 201 15.28 2.55 -5.54
#